data_AF-A0A382T0V9-F1
#
_entry.id   AF-A0A382T0V9-F1
#
_cell.length_a   1.000
_cell.length_b   1.000
_cell.length_c   1.000
_cell.angle_alpha   90.00
_cell.angle_beta   90.00
_cell.angle_gamma   90.00
#
_symmetry.space_group_name_H-M   'P 1'
#
loop_
_entity.id
_entity.type
_entity.pdbx_description
1 polymer ?
#
loop_
_entity_poly.entity_id
_entity_poly.type
_entity_poly.pdbx_seq_one_letter_code
_entity_poly.pdbx_strand_id
1 'polypeptide(L)' 'MSIPTLVSINPATKKTIGSVQVNPINQLSPVFERAQKATVSWSSLRLTQRSQT' A
#
# COMPACT_ATOMS: atom_id res chain seq x y z
N MET A 1 1.84 12.82 -19.39
CA MET A 1 3.04 12.61 -18.54
C MET A 1 3.08 11.14 -18.15
N SER A 2 4.26 10.53 -18.17
CA SER A 2 4.43 9.13 -17.73
C SER A 2 4.30 9.04 -16.20
N ILE A 3 3.73 7.93 -15.72
CA ILE A 3 3.60 7.67 -14.27
C ILE A 3 4.99 7.29 -13.73
N PRO A 4 5.51 7.98 -12.68
CA PRO A 4 6.83 7.69 -12.15
C PRO A 4 6.88 6.31 -11.48
N THR A 5 8.06 5.69 -11.52
CA THR A 5 8.32 4.38 -10.89
C THR A 5 9.34 4.56 -9.77
N LEU A 6 9.04 4.02 -8.59
CA LEU A 6 10.02 3.91 -7.50
C LEU A 6 10.81 2.63 -7.67
N VAL A 7 12.13 2.72 -7.63
CA VAL A 7 13.05 1.59 -7.77
C VAL A 7 13.70 1.31 -6.42
N SER A 8 13.62 0.06 -5.97
CA SER A 8 14.29 -0.39 -4.76
C SER A 8 15.67 -0.94 -5.13
N ILE A 9 16.72 -0.38 -4.52
CA ILE A 9 18.12 -0.75 -4.76
C ILE A 9 18.69 -1.31 -3.46
N ASN A 10 19.28 -2.51 -3.54
CA ASN A 10 19.97 -3.09 -2.41
C ASN A 10 21.24 -2.26 -2.09
N PRO A 11 21.38 -1.71 -0.88
CA PRO A 11 22.48 -0.80 -0.56
C PRO A 11 23.85 -1.49 -0.54
N ALA A 12 23.89 -2.79 -0.23
CA ALA A 12 25.11 -3.60 -0.14
C ALA A 12 25.60 -4.04 -1.52
N THR A 13 24.69 -4.41 -2.43
CA THR A 13 25.06 -4.94 -3.76
C THR A 13 24.90 -3.93 -4.89
N LYS A 14 24.27 -2.77 -4.64
CA LYS A 14 23.89 -1.75 -5.62
C LYS A 14 22.97 -2.28 -6.75
N LYS A 15 22.43 -3.49 -6.61
CA LYS A 15 21.52 -4.09 -7.58
C LYS A 15 20.08 -3.68 -7.31
N THR A 16 19.30 -3.50 -8.37
CA THR A 16 17.85 -3.37 -8.28
C THR A 16 17.24 -4.66 -7.76
N ILE A 17 16.40 -4.55 -6.74
CA ILE A 17 15.67 -5.68 -6.14
C ILE A 17 14.16 -5.63 -6.41
N GLY A 18 13.66 -4.52 -6.92
CA GLY A 18 12.26 -4.40 -7.31
C GLY A 18 11.89 -2.98 -7.72
N SER A 19 10.67 -2.82 -8.20
CA SER A 19 10.11 -1.53 -8.57
C SER A 19 8.61 -1.50 -8.38
N VAL A 20 8.07 -0.33 -8.03
CA VAL A 20 6.63 -0.10 -7.89
C VAL A 20 6.22 1.15 -8.64
N GLN A 21 5.07 1.10 -9.32
CA GLN A 21 4.49 2.28 -9.94
C GLN A 21 3.92 3.20 -8.85
N VAL A 22 4.16 4.50 -8.98
CA VAL A 22 3.60 5.50 -8.06
C VAL A 22 2.20 5.83 -8.54
N ASN A 23 1.19 5.55 -7.73
CA ASN A 23 -0.17 6.00 -8.03
C ASN A 23 -0.23 7.53 -7.89
N PRO A 24 -0.62 8.28 -8.95
CA PRO A 24 -0.89 9.70 -8.86
C PRO A 24 -1.93 10.01 -7.79
N ILE A 25 -1.83 11.20 -7.17
CA ILE A 25 -2.69 11.62 -6.05
C ILE A 25 -4.17 11.53 -6.41
N ASN A 26 -4.55 11.92 -7.64
CA ASN A 26 -5.93 11.85 -8.12
C ASN A 26 -6.47 10.41 -8.27
N GLN A 27 -5.60 9.39 -8.22
CA GLN A 27 -5.97 7.98 -8.23
C GLN A 27 -5.99 7.35 -6.82
N LEU A 28 -5.71 8.12 -5.76
CA LEU A 28 -5.71 7.62 -4.39
C LEU A 28 -7.09 7.65 -3.73
N SER A 29 -8.04 8.47 -4.21
CA SER A 29 -9.40 8.56 -3.62
C SER A 29 -10.08 7.19 -3.46
N PRO A 30 -10.07 6.28 -4.46
CA PRO A 30 -10.64 4.95 -4.30
C PRO A 30 -9.95 4.11 -3.21
N VAL A 31 -8.66 4.34 -2.92
CA VAL A 31 -7.93 3.65 -1.84
C VAL A 31 -8.48 4.07 -0.49
N PHE A 32 -8.67 5.39 -0.28
CA PHE A 32 -9.22 5.93 0.95
C PHE A 32 -10.67 5.49 1.18
N GLU A 33 -11.50 5.49 0.13
CA GLU A 33 -12.89 5.00 0.23
C GLU A 33 -12.96 3.53 0.62
N ARG A 34 -12.11 2.67 0.04
CA ARG A 34 -12.05 1.26 0.43
C ARG A 34 -11.61 1.08 1.87
N ALA A 35 -10.57 1.81 2.30
CA ALA A 35 -10.10 1.76 3.68
C ALA A 35 -11.20 2.21 4.65
N GLN A 36 -11.88 3.32 4.37
CA GLN A 36 -12.98 3.84 5.17
C GLN A 36 -14.12 2.81 5.33
N LYS A 37 -14.52 2.16 4.23
CA LYS A 37 -15.56 1.11 4.27
C LYS A 37 -15.13 -0.11 5.09
N ALA A 38 -13.86 -0.47 5.04
CA ALA A 38 -13.31 -1.59 5.80
C ALA A 38 -13.11 -1.28 7.29
N THR A 39 -13.06 -0.01 7.70
CA THR A 39 -12.82 0.39 9.10
C THR A 39 -13.85 -0.21 10.06
N VAL A 40 -15.13 -0.21 9.70
CA VAL A 40 -16.19 -0.71 10.58
C VAL A 40 -16.06 -2.21 10.82
N SER A 41 -15.89 -3.00 9.76
CA SER A 41 -15.70 -4.44 9.89
C SER A 41 -14.42 -4.76 10.67
N TRP A 42 -13.30 -4.11 10.34
CA TRP A 42 -12.02 -4.32 11.01
C TRP A 42 -12.04 -3.97 12.50
N SER A 43 -12.62 -2.83 12.85
CA SER A 43 -12.69 -2.35 14.24
C SER A 43 -13.60 -3.21 15.12
N SER A 44 -14.61 -3.85 14.54
CA SER A 44 -15.51 -4.77 15.25
C SER A 44 -14.87 -6.12 15.59
N LEU A 45 -13.75 -6.48 14.96
CA LEU A 45 -13.03 -7.71 15.27
C LEU A 45 -12.43 -7.67 16.68
N ARG A 46 -12.38 -8.83 17.35
CA ARG A 46 -11.62 -8.96 18.61
C ARG A 46 -10.12 -8.83 18.33
N LEU A 47 -9.34 -8.47 19.36
CA LEU A 47 -7.89 -8.34 19.26
C LEU A 47 -7.22 -9.59 18.67
N THR A 48 -7.63 -10.78 19.12
CA THR A 48 -7.09 -12.07 18.65
C THR A 48 -7.43 -12.36 17.19
N GLN A 49 -8.53 -11.83 16.68
CA GLN A 49 -8.93 -11.99 15.28
C GLN A 49 -8.14 -11.02 14.39
N ARG A 50 -7.92 -9.78 14.85
CA ARG A 50 -7.11 -8.79 14.12
C ARG A 50 -5.66 -9.22 13.90
N SER A 51 -5.09 -10.04 14.78
CA SER A 51 -3.73 -10.57 14.61
C SER A 51 -3.62 -11.75 13.64
N GLN A 52 -4.74 -12.35 13.23
CA GLN A 52 -4.78 -13.53 12.35
C GLN A 52 -5.03 -13.18 10.88
N THR A 53 -5.58 -12.00 10.63
CA THR A 53 -5.80 -11.36 9.33
C THR A 53 -4.64 -10.46 8.94
#